data_AF-A0AA94WLR6-F1
#
_entry.id   AF-A0AA94WLR6-F1
#
_cell.length_a   1.000
_cell.length_b   1.000
_cell.length_c   1.000
_cell.angle_alpha   90.00
_cell.angle_beta   90.00
_cell.angle_gamma   90.00
#
_symmetry.space_group_name_H-M   'P 1'
#
loop_
_entity.id
_entity.type
_entity.pdbx_description
1 polymer ?
#
loop_
_entity_poly.entity_id
_entity_poly.type
_entity_poly.pdbx_seq_one_letter_code
_entity_poly.pdbx_strand_id
1 'polypeptide(L)'
;MGNELSQEEIFQLITQQKIAGLRKHINYQKAVAVSIQSITEDERHWIRKMLSSTSFEFMLKEDELIWLKQISEDYNLNYDAIVKLSPNYIRLKKVQFEKYSNKENVREKIDYLRSNLKEYTPEELIVLRTKKARQDMGLENFIGIYIIYNHVRNSYYVGKSGGVFSRAYKHFVTNPSKSEARSRTTSEYKLPELYNDYRSGDKFTISLIPLKETPFSILEELEAYAIAAYNASVEYGGYNRTEGNVHSKVCFNNYDHEKVANFIINKVKDTEIFTTLTNDKKRMKYTWTLALELALPRTPSFRLNFSKKIKEFHKDNKK
;
A
#
# COMPACT_ATOMS: atom_id res chain seq x y z
N MET A 1 21.73 51.76 1.15
CA MET A 1 20.94 52.11 -0.05
C MET A 1 20.77 50.83 -0.85
N GLY A 2 19.56 50.28 -0.92
CA GLY A 2 19.31 49.09 -1.72
C GLY A 2 19.19 49.49 -3.18
N ASN A 3 20.00 48.90 -4.06
CA ASN A 3 19.78 49.02 -5.50
C ASN A 3 18.48 48.28 -5.83
N GLU A 4 17.42 49.02 -6.10
CA GLU A 4 16.20 48.46 -6.69
C GLU A 4 16.48 48.12 -8.15
N LEU A 5 16.19 46.88 -8.55
CA LEU A 5 16.31 46.42 -9.93
C LEU A 5 15.40 47.24 -10.83
N SER A 6 15.91 47.66 -11.98
CA SER A 6 15.11 48.28 -13.02
C SER A 6 14.04 47.32 -13.56
N GLN A 7 12.95 47.86 -14.12
CA GLN A 7 11.90 47.03 -14.71
C GLN A 7 12.41 46.13 -15.84
N GLU A 8 13.44 46.57 -16.57
CA GLU A 8 14.06 45.80 -17.64
C GLU A 8 14.89 44.63 -17.12
N GLU A 9 15.65 44.82 -16.04
CA GLU A 9 16.36 43.73 -15.35
C GLU A 9 15.38 42.69 -14.77
N ILE A 10 14.26 43.14 -14.19
CA ILE A 10 13.18 42.25 -13.71
C ILE A 10 12.61 41.43 -14.88
N PHE A 11 12.34 42.06 -16.03
CA PHE A 11 11.82 41.37 -17.21
C PHE A 11 12.80 40.35 -17.78
N GLN A 12 14.09 40.69 -17.85
CA GLN A 12 15.15 39.78 -18.29
C GLN A 12 15.28 38.58 -17.36
N LEU A 13 15.25 38.80 -16.03
CA LEU A 13 15.30 37.72 -15.05
C LEU A 13 14.10 36.77 -15.18
N ILE A 14 12.88 37.30 -15.34
CA ILE A 14 11.68 36.49 -15.57
C ILE A 14 11.82 35.65 -16.85
N THR A 15 12.35 36.24 -17.91
CA THR A 15 12.54 35.57 -19.20
C THR A 15 13.59 34.45 -19.10
N GLN A 16 14.72 34.71 -18.45
CA GLN A 16 15.75 33.70 -18.21
C GLN A 16 15.23 32.53 -17.36
N GLN A 17 14.44 32.81 -16.32
CA GLN A 17 13.79 31.77 -15.51
C GLN A 17 12.83 30.91 -16.33
N LYS A 18 12.01 31.52 -17.21
CA LYS A 18 11.12 30.79 -18.12
C LYS A 18 11.90 29.89 -19.08
N ILE A 19 12.97 30.40 -19.69
CA ILE A 19 13.84 29.63 -20.60
C ILE A 19 14.49 28.45 -19.88
N ALA A 20 15.03 28.68 -18.66
CA ALA A 20 15.62 27.62 -17.86
C ALA A 20 14.60 26.52 -17.51
N GLY A 21 13.36 26.91 -17.18
CA GLY A 21 12.24 25.99 -16.96
C GLY A 21 11.92 25.14 -18.19
N LEU A 22 11.85 25.77 -19.37
CA LEU A 22 11.60 25.08 -20.64
C LEU A 22 12.74 24.11 -21.00
N ARG A 23 14.00 24.52 -20.88
CA ARG A 23 15.17 23.65 -21.11
C ARG A 23 15.12 22.41 -20.21
N LYS A 24 14.78 22.59 -18.93
CA LYS A 24 14.62 21.47 -17.98
C LYS A 24 13.49 20.52 -18.39
N HIS A 25 12.40 21.05 -18.94
CA HIS A 25 11.30 20.23 -19.46
C HIS A 25 11.72 19.43 -20.69
N ILE A 26 12.37 20.08 -21.66
CA ILE A 26 12.85 19.44 -22.90
C ILE A 26 13.88 18.34 -22.58
N ASN A 27 14.85 18.62 -21.72
CA ASN A 27 15.86 17.62 -21.32
C ASN A 27 15.21 16.40 -20.65
N TYR A 28 14.17 16.63 -19.85
CA TYR A 28 13.40 15.54 -19.25
C TYR A 28 12.67 14.69 -20.29
N GLN A 29 12.00 15.31 -21.27
CA GLN A 29 11.35 14.59 -22.36
C GLN A 29 12.35 13.77 -23.17
N LYS A 30 13.50 14.37 -23.53
CA LYS A 30 14.59 13.66 -24.22
C LYS A 30 15.08 12.44 -23.44
N ALA A 31 15.28 12.58 -22.12
CA ALA A 31 15.68 11.45 -21.27
C ALA A 31 14.62 10.33 -21.24
N VAL A 32 13.33 10.67 -21.23
CA VAL A 32 12.26 9.67 -21.35
C VAL A 32 12.30 9.01 -22.73
N ALA A 33 12.41 9.78 -23.81
CA ALA A 33 12.49 9.26 -25.18
C ALA A 33 13.67 8.29 -25.35
N VAL A 34 14.84 8.64 -24.80
CA VAL A 34 16.02 7.76 -24.77
C VAL A 34 15.72 6.47 -24.00
N SER A 35 15.04 6.55 -22.84
CA SER A 35 14.74 5.36 -22.03
C SER A 35 13.89 4.32 -22.75
N ILE A 36 13.10 4.73 -23.75
CA ILE A 36 12.22 3.84 -24.52
C ILE A 36 12.76 3.50 -25.92
N GLN A 37 14.01 3.88 -26.25
CA GLN A 37 14.61 3.56 -27.56
C GLN A 37 14.77 2.04 -27.77
N SER A 38 14.85 1.27 -26.69
CA SER A 38 14.88 -0.20 -26.72
C SER A 38 13.55 -0.86 -27.11
N ILE A 39 12.48 -0.06 -27.24
CA ILE A 39 11.14 -0.52 -27.65
C ILE A 39 10.99 -0.28 -29.15
N THR A 40 10.93 -1.36 -29.93
CA THR A 40 10.81 -1.32 -31.41
C THR A 40 9.44 -0.79 -31.84
N GLU A 41 9.28 -0.41 -33.12
CA GLU A 41 7.97 0.07 -33.60
C GLU A 41 6.90 -1.03 -33.59
N ASP A 42 7.27 -2.29 -33.85
CA ASP A 42 6.35 -3.43 -33.71
C ASP A 42 5.90 -3.61 -32.25
N GLU A 43 6.82 -3.48 -31.30
CA GLU A 43 6.51 -3.52 -29.88
C GLU A 43 5.64 -2.34 -29.47
N ARG A 44 5.88 -1.13 -30.01
CA ARG A 44 5.03 0.06 -29.80
C ARG A 44 3.64 -0.16 -30.35
N HIS A 45 3.52 -0.70 -31.55
CA HIS A 45 2.25 -1.05 -32.17
C HIS A 45 1.49 -2.08 -31.31
N TRP A 46 2.17 -3.12 -30.84
CA TRP A 46 1.59 -4.11 -29.94
C TRP A 46 1.11 -3.47 -28.62
N ILE A 47 1.93 -2.64 -27.97
CA ILE A 47 1.53 -1.90 -26.76
C ILE A 47 0.27 -1.07 -27.01
N ARG A 48 0.24 -0.30 -28.10
CA ARG A 48 -0.93 0.54 -28.45
C ARG A 48 -2.16 -0.32 -28.63
N LYS A 49 -2.06 -1.43 -29.40
CA LYS A 49 -3.15 -2.38 -29.63
C LYS A 49 -3.70 -2.99 -28.34
N MET A 50 -2.81 -3.40 -27.43
CA MET A 50 -3.19 -3.99 -26.14
C MET A 50 -3.83 -2.99 -25.17
N LEU A 51 -3.48 -1.70 -25.28
CA LEU A 51 -4.08 -0.64 -24.45
C LEU A 51 -5.32 0.00 -25.11
N SER A 52 -5.49 -0.18 -26.42
CA SER A 52 -6.62 0.34 -27.20
C SER A 52 -7.73 -0.69 -27.40
N SER A 53 -7.48 -1.98 -27.11
CA SER A 53 -8.50 -3.01 -27.13
C SER A 53 -9.56 -2.66 -26.08
N THR A 54 -10.61 -2.00 -26.56
CA THR A 54 -11.88 -1.77 -25.86
C THR A 54 -12.73 -3.03 -25.86
N SER A 55 -12.15 -4.25 -25.93
CA SER A 55 -12.93 -5.43 -25.60
C SER A 55 -13.31 -5.26 -24.13
N PHE A 56 -14.54 -4.80 -23.91
CA PHE A 56 -15.20 -4.69 -22.62
C PHE A 56 -15.27 -6.04 -21.88
N GLU A 57 -14.80 -7.12 -22.52
CA GLU A 57 -14.33 -8.33 -21.86
C GLU A 57 -13.08 -8.03 -21.04
N PHE A 58 -13.36 -7.48 -19.86
CA PHE A 58 -12.63 -7.68 -18.64
C PHE A 58 -12.13 -9.13 -18.51
N MET A 59 -10.97 -9.44 -19.09
CA MET A 59 -10.42 -10.80 -19.01
C MET A 59 -9.85 -11.07 -17.63
N LEU A 60 -10.51 -11.99 -16.94
CA LEU A 60 -10.03 -12.66 -15.75
C LEU A 60 -8.99 -13.71 -16.14
N LYS A 61 -8.08 -14.01 -15.23
CA LYS A 61 -7.18 -15.16 -15.38
C LYS A 61 -7.96 -16.46 -15.22
N GLU A 62 -7.43 -17.55 -15.76
CA GLU A 62 -8.07 -18.87 -15.67
C GLU A 62 -8.38 -19.27 -14.21
N ASP A 63 -7.44 -19.02 -13.29
CA ASP A 63 -7.63 -19.28 -11.86
C ASP A 63 -8.67 -18.36 -11.19
N GLU A 64 -8.92 -17.19 -11.76
CA GLU A 64 -9.97 -16.27 -11.32
C GLU A 64 -11.34 -16.74 -11.83
N LEU A 65 -11.41 -17.26 -13.06
CA LEU A 65 -12.62 -17.85 -13.65
C LEU A 65 -13.04 -19.12 -12.91
N ILE A 66 -12.08 -20.01 -12.63
CA ILE A 66 -12.32 -21.23 -11.85
C ILE A 66 -12.85 -20.87 -10.46
N TRP A 67 -12.21 -19.93 -9.77
CA TRP A 67 -12.65 -19.47 -8.45
C TRP A 67 -14.06 -18.87 -8.48
N LEU A 68 -14.38 -18.04 -9.48
CA LEU A 68 -15.72 -17.48 -9.64
C LEU A 68 -16.79 -18.55 -9.82
N LYS A 69 -16.48 -19.59 -10.60
CA LYS A 69 -17.40 -20.69 -10.86
C LYS A 69 -17.73 -21.44 -9.57
N GLN A 70 -16.71 -21.76 -8.78
CA GLN A 70 -16.85 -22.37 -7.46
C GLN A 70 -17.72 -21.52 -6.52
N ILE A 71 -17.42 -20.23 -6.39
CA ILE A 71 -18.22 -19.33 -5.53
C ILE A 71 -19.66 -19.18 -6.03
N SER A 72 -19.89 -19.15 -7.35
CA SER A 72 -21.25 -19.06 -7.88
C SER A 72 -22.09 -20.29 -7.55
N GLU A 73 -21.47 -21.47 -7.54
CA GLU A 73 -22.09 -22.74 -7.16
C GLU A 73 -22.36 -22.77 -5.64
N ASP A 74 -21.37 -22.42 -4.81
CA ASP A 74 -21.47 -22.45 -3.34
C ASP A 74 -22.55 -21.51 -2.79
N TYR A 75 -22.73 -20.34 -3.41
CA TYR A 75 -23.66 -19.30 -2.95
C TYR A 75 -24.93 -19.17 -3.80
N ASN A 76 -25.15 -20.09 -4.75
CA ASN A 76 -26.27 -20.07 -5.70
C ASN A 76 -26.45 -18.69 -6.38
N LEU A 77 -25.32 -18.07 -6.76
CA LEU A 77 -25.30 -16.76 -7.40
C LEU A 77 -25.32 -16.93 -8.92
N ASN A 78 -25.97 -16.00 -9.61
CA ASN A 78 -25.98 -15.99 -11.08
C ASN A 78 -24.57 -15.66 -11.61
N TYR A 79 -23.88 -16.67 -12.17
CA TYR A 79 -22.56 -16.56 -12.77
C TYR A 79 -22.47 -15.45 -13.82
N ASP A 80 -23.48 -15.31 -14.68
CA ASP A 80 -23.52 -14.29 -15.74
C ASP A 80 -23.62 -12.87 -15.19
N ALA A 81 -24.16 -12.70 -13.98
CA ALA A 81 -24.18 -11.40 -13.29
C ALA A 81 -22.81 -11.08 -12.66
N ILE A 82 -22.09 -12.09 -12.16
CA ILE A 82 -20.80 -11.92 -11.51
C ILE A 82 -19.69 -11.61 -12.53
N VAL A 83 -19.69 -12.24 -13.69
CA VAL A 83 -18.71 -11.99 -14.77
C VAL A 83 -18.80 -10.55 -15.30
N LYS A 84 -19.95 -9.87 -15.14
CA LYS A 84 -20.12 -8.45 -15.48
C LYS A 84 -19.49 -7.49 -14.48
N LEU A 85 -19.06 -7.97 -13.31
CA LEU A 85 -18.35 -7.14 -12.33
C LEU A 85 -16.94 -6.82 -12.83
N SER A 86 -16.42 -5.66 -12.44
CA SER A 86 -15.05 -5.30 -12.82
C SER A 86 -14.03 -6.32 -12.24
N PRO A 87 -12.96 -6.69 -12.98
CA PRO A 87 -11.91 -7.59 -12.51
C PRO A 87 -11.26 -7.12 -11.21
N ASN A 88 -11.15 -5.81 -11.03
CA ASN A 88 -10.66 -5.26 -9.77
C ASN A 88 -11.57 -5.69 -8.62
N TYR A 89 -12.90 -5.52 -8.75
CA TYR A 89 -13.84 -5.95 -7.72
C TYR A 89 -13.72 -7.46 -7.43
N ILE A 90 -13.66 -8.27 -8.47
CA ILE A 90 -13.52 -9.73 -8.37
C ILE A 90 -12.24 -10.12 -7.62
N ARG A 91 -11.10 -9.53 -8.00
CA ARG A 91 -9.81 -9.73 -7.32
C ARG A 91 -9.86 -9.32 -5.86
N LEU A 92 -10.48 -8.19 -5.56
CA LEU A 92 -10.65 -7.73 -4.17
C LEU A 92 -11.46 -8.73 -3.36
N LYS A 93 -12.53 -9.28 -3.94
CA LYS A 93 -13.33 -10.31 -3.28
C LYS A 93 -12.61 -11.64 -3.13
N LYS A 94 -11.84 -12.07 -4.13
CA LYS A 94 -10.98 -13.27 -4.03
C LYS A 94 -9.99 -13.15 -2.87
N VAL A 95 -9.27 -12.02 -2.80
CA VAL A 95 -8.32 -11.75 -1.72
C VAL A 95 -9.00 -11.69 -0.35
N GLN A 96 -10.20 -11.06 -0.27
CA GLN A 96 -10.97 -11.04 0.97
C GLN A 96 -11.38 -12.45 1.40
N PHE A 97 -11.84 -13.28 0.46
CA PHE A 97 -12.22 -14.67 0.71
C PHE A 97 -11.02 -15.50 1.18
N GLU A 98 -9.92 -15.49 0.43
CA GLU A 98 -8.68 -16.20 0.79
C GLU A 98 -8.18 -15.84 2.19
N LYS A 99 -8.23 -14.54 2.54
CA LYS A 99 -7.89 -14.04 3.87
C LYS A 99 -8.73 -14.68 4.98
N TYR A 100 -10.05 -14.75 4.80
CA TYR A 100 -10.95 -15.32 5.81
C TYR A 100 -10.90 -16.85 5.85
N SER A 101 -10.79 -17.51 4.70
CA SER A 101 -10.68 -18.97 4.61
C SER A 101 -9.38 -19.50 5.22
N ASN A 102 -8.29 -18.71 5.18
CA ASN A 102 -6.99 -19.10 5.72
C ASN A 102 -6.73 -18.56 7.15
N LYS A 103 -7.72 -17.92 7.78
CA LYS A 103 -7.49 -17.15 9.02
C LYS A 103 -6.98 -17.99 10.18
N GLU A 104 -7.43 -19.24 10.32
CA GLU A 104 -7.02 -20.14 11.40
C GLU A 104 -5.57 -20.61 11.23
N ASN A 105 -5.16 -20.98 10.01
CA ASN A 105 -3.77 -21.34 9.72
C ASN A 105 -2.82 -20.15 9.95
N VAL A 106 -3.27 -18.94 9.60
CA VAL A 106 -2.50 -17.72 9.88
C VAL A 106 -2.41 -17.49 11.38
N ARG A 107 -3.51 -17.64 12.12
CA ARG A 107 -3.54 -17.51 13.57
C ARG A 107 -2.55 -18.47 14.22
N GLU A 108 -2.57 -19.75 13.86
CA GLU A 108 -1.66 -20.77 14.38
C GLU A 108 -0.19 -20.38 14.17
N LYS A 109 0.19 -19.97 12.96
CA LYS A 109 1.55 -19.54 12.65
C LYS A 109 1.96 -18.30 13.44
N ILE A 110 1.07 -17.33 13.59
CA ILE A 110 1.37 -16.11 14.35
C ILE A 110 1.43 -16.43 15.85
N ASP A 111 0.54 -17.25 16.38
CA ASP A 111 0.55 -17.66 17.79
C ASP A 111 1.82 -18.47 18.14
N TYR A 112 2.31 -19.32 17.22
CA TYR A 112 3.63 -19.95 17.35
C TYR A 112 4.77 -18.94 17.45
N LEU A 113 4.76 -17.87 16.64
CA LEU A 113 5.76 -16.81 16.78
C LEU A 113 5.60 -16.09 18.13
N ARG A 114 4.37 -15.76 18.51
CA ARG A 114 4.07 -15.08 19.78
C ARG A 114 4.53 -15.87 20.99
N SER A 115 4.38 -17.19 21.00
CA SER A 115 4.82 -18.04 22.12
C SER A 115 6.33 -18.06 22.30
N ASN A 116 7.09 -17.74 21.24
CA ASN A 116 8.55 -17.71 21.26
C ASN A 116 9.12 -16.28 21.42
N LEU A 117 8.26 -15.26 21.35
CA LEU A 117 8.65 -13.86 21.45
C LEU A 117 8.30 -13.30 22.84
N LYS A 118 9.07 -12.32 23.29
CA LYS A 118 8.75 -11.59 24.51
C LYS A 118 7.43 -10.83 24.33
N GLU A 119 6.51 -11.04 25.25
CA GLU A 119 5.33 -10.19 25.42
C GLU A 119 5.62 -9.01 26.34
N TYR A 120 4.93 -7.90 26.13
CA TYR A 120 5.09 -6.67 26.89
C TYR A 120 3.78 -6.24 27.52
N THR A 121 3.84 -5.61 28.70
CA THR A 121 2.73 -4.82 29.23
C THR A 121 2.74 -3.40 28.65
N PRO A 122 1.62 -2.65 28.75
CA PRO A 122 1.60 -1.23 28.40
C PRO A 122 2.72 -0.42 29.08
N GLU A 123 2.97 -0.68 30.37
CA GLU A 123 3.94 0.02 31.20
C GLU A 123 5.36 -0.22 30.70
N GLU A 124 5.73 -1.48 30.44
CA GLU A 124 7.02 -1.83 29.86
C GLU A 124 7.22 -1.15 28.50
N LEU A 125 6.18 -1.16 27.66
CA LEU A 125 6.24 -0.58 26.32
C LEU A 125 6.38 0.96 26.35
N ILE A 126 5.79 1.61 27.34
CA ILE A 126 5.91 3.06 27.57
C ILE A 126 7.35 3.43 27.97
N VAL A 127 8.01 2.61 28.81
CA VAL A 127 9.45 2.79 29.12
C VAL A 127 10.29 2.73 27.85
N LEU A 128 9.95 1.80 26.94
CA LEU A 128 10.62 1.58 25.67
C LEU A 128 10.26 2.61 24.57
N ARG A 129 9.58 3.72 24.89
CA ARG A 129 9.15 4.72 23.89
C ARG A 129 10.31 5.41 23.18
N THR A 130 11.44 5.61 23.87
CA THR A 130 12.60 6.35 23.32
C THR A 130 13.62 5.42 22.67
N LYS A 131 14.38 5.94 21.69
CA LYS A 131 15.48 5.17 21.07
C LYS A 131 16.54 4.76 22.10
N LYS A 132 16.95 5.70 22.95
CA LYS A 132 17.95 5.48 24.00
C LYS A 132 17.53 4.34 24.94
N ALA A 133 16.33 4.39 25.51
CA ALA A 133 15.84 3.35 26.41
C ALA A 133 15.84 1.95 25.78
N ARG A 134 15.55 1.84 24.48
CA ARG A 134 15.65 0.57 23.76
C ARG A 134 17.09 0.11 23.57
N GLN A 135 17.98 1.02 23.17
CA GLN A 135 19.40 0.73 22.99
C GLN A 135 20.08 0.28 24.28
N ASP A 136 19.74 0.91 25.41
CA ASP A 136 20.25 0.55 26.74
C ASP A 136 19.85 -0.90 27.14
N MET A 137 18.80 -1.45 26.50
CA MET A 137 18.33 -2.83 26.68
C MET A 137 18.68 -3.76 25.50
N GLY A 138 19.52 -3.31 24.57
CA GLY A 138 19.89 -4.09 23.38
C GLY A 138 18.75 -4.33 22.39
N LEU A 139 17.69 -3.51 22.45
CA LEU A 139 16.52 -3.64 21.59
C LEU A 139 16.61 -2.67 20.41
N GLU A 140 16.46 -3.20 19.20
CA GLU A 140 16.28 -2.41 18.00
C GLU A 140 14.80 -2.31 17.62
N ASN A 141 14.43 -1.20 17.01
CA ASN A 141 13.10 -1.06 16.45
C ASN A 141 13.06 -1.70 15.06
N PHE A 142 11.94 -2.30 14.70
CA PHE A 142 11.84 -3.07 13.46
C PHE A 142 10.50 -2.88 12.75
N ILE A 143 10.52 -3.23 11.46
CA ILE A 143 9.33 -3.29 10.60
C ILE A 143 8.54 -4.55 10.95
N GLY A 144 7.25 -4.40 11.23
CA GLY A 144 6.41 -5.52 11.63
C GLY A 144 5.04 -5.10 12.13
N ILE A 145 4.34 -6.05 12.72
CA ILE A 145 3.05 -5.81 13.37
C ILE A 145 3.19 -5.84 14.89
N TYR A 146 2.22 -5.25 15.57
CA TYR A 146 1.99 -5.40 16.99
C TYR A 146 0.55 -5.84 17.21
N ILE A 147 0.37 -6.80 18.09
CA ILE A 147 -0.92 -7.36 18.49
C ILE A 147 -1.13 -6.98 19.95
N ILE A 148 -2.22 -6.30 20.24
CA ILE A 148 -2.60 -5.89 21.59
C ILE A 148 -3.85 -6.67 21.97
N TYR A 149 -3.74 -7.48 23.02
CA TYR A 149 -4.82 -8.28 23.55
C TYR A 149 -5.34 -7.66 24.85
N ASN A 150 -6.63 -7.34 24.90
CA ASN A 150 -7.33 -6.96 26.14
C ASN A 150 -7.89 -8.23 26.79
N HIS A 151 -7.38 -8.57 27.98
CA HIS A 151 -7.80 -9.77 28.72
C HIS A 151 -9.21 -9.66 29.31
N VAL A 152 -9.65 -8.45 29.65
CA VAL A 152 -10.97 -8.22 30.25
C VAL A 152 -12.06 -8.35 29.20
N ARG A 153 -11.83 -7.79 28.01
CA ARG A 153 -12.79 -7.81 26.90
C ARG A 153 -12.63 -9.01 25.97
N ASN A 154 -11.61 -9.83 26.17
CA ASN A 154 -11.22 -10.90 25.25
C ASN A 154 -11.18 -10.41 23.78
N SER A 155 -10.53 -9.27 23.55
CA SER A 155 -10.59 -8.53 22.28
C SER A 155 -9.19 -8.14 21.81
N TYR A 156 -8.99 -8.11 20.50
CA TYR A 156 -7.69 -7.82 19.88
C TYR A 156 -7.68 -6.51 19.12
N TYR A 157 -6.52 -5.85 19.13
CA TYR A 157 -6.13 -4.81 18.18
C TYR A 157 -4.87 -5.28 17.47
N VAL A 158 -4.81 -5.09 16.15
CA VAL A 158 -3.60 -5.34 15.35
C VAL A 158 -3.20 -4.05 14.64
N GLY A 159 -1.92 -3.70 14.65
CA GLY A 159 -1.45 -2.61 13.82
C GLY A 159 -0.07 -2.88 13.25
N LYS A 160 0.26 -2.19 12.16
CA LYS A 160 1.60 -2.21 11.56
C LYS A 160 2.43 -0.97 11.83
N SER A 161 3.74 -1.10 11.68
CA SER A 161 4.67 0.03 11.68
C SER A 161 6.00 -0.33 11.03
N GLY A 162 6.68 0.67 10.45
CA GLY A 162 8.11 0.55 10.13
C GLY A 162 9.02 0.53 11.37
N GLY A 163 8.43 0.84 12.54
CA GLY A 163 9.06 0.74 13.84
C GLY A 163 8.00 0.44 14.90
N VAL A 164 7.78 -0.84 15.20
CA VAL A 164 6.67 -1.33 16.04
C VAL A 164 6.66 -0.71 17.44
N PHE A 165 7.80 -0.62 18.13
CA PHE A 165 7.87 -0.04 19.47
C PHE A 165 7.34 1.39 19.47
N SER A 166 7.84 2.21 18.55
CA SER A 166 7.47 3.63 18.41
C SER A 166 5.98 3.87 18.13
N ARG A 167 5.26 2.86 17.63
CA ARG A 167 3.84 2.98 17.28
C ARG A 167 2.93 2.36 18.33
N ALA A 168 3.30 1.20 18.86
CA ALA A 168 2.47 0.41 19.76
C ALA A 168 2.20 1.14 21.09
N TYR A 169 3.22 1.75 21.72
CA TYR A 169 3.02 2.49 22.99
C TYR A 169 2.03 3.66 22.86
N LYS A 170 1.91 4.24 21.66
CA LYS A 170 1.08 5.43 21.44
C LYS A 170 -0.39 5.18 21.74
N HIS A 171 -0.86 3.94 21.63
CA HIS A 171 -2.25 3.57 21.95
C HIS A 171 -2.60 3.74 23.42
N PHE A 172 -1.60 3.70 24.32
CA PHE A 172 -1.78 3.81 25.76
C PHE A 172 -1.57 5.23 26.30
N VAL A 173 -0.94 6.11 25.52
CA VAL A 173 -0.61 7.49 25.95
C VAL A 173 -1.31 8.59 25.14
N THR A 174 -1.89 8.26 23.98
CA THR A 174 -2.55 9.24 23.11
C THR A 174 -4.06 9.18 23.31
N ASN A 175 -4.63 10.23 23.90
CA ASN A 175 -6.08 10.33 24.04
C ASN A 175 -6.73 10.53 22.65
N PRO A 176 -7.62 9.62 22.20
CA PRO A 176 -8.28 9.73 20.91
C PRO A 176 -9.23 10.93 20.81
N SER A 177 -9.71 11.49 21.92
CA SER A 177 -10.58 12.69 21.93
C SER A 177 -9.89 13.94 21.37
N LYS A 178 -8.56 13.95 21.33
CA LYS A 178 -7.76 15.03 20.71
C LYS A 178 -7.77 14.96 19.17
N SER A 179 -8.39 13.94 18.59
CA SER A 179 -8.64 13.82 17.14
C SER A 179 -10.15 13.96 16.90
N GLU A 180 -10.60 15.15 16.47
CA GLU A 180 -12.03 15.46 16.26
C GLU A 180 -12.73 14.44 15.36
N ALA A 181 -12.10 14.07 14.24
CA ALA A 181 -12.65 13.09 13.30
C ALA A 181 -12.81 11.69 13.91
N ARG A 182 -11.84 11.24 14.71
CA ARG A 182 -11.88 9.93 15.37
C ARG A 182 -12.87 9.91 16.53
N SER A 183 -12.89 10.98 17.31
CA SER A 183 -13.76 11.14 18.48
C SER A 183 -15.24 11.12 18.09
N ARG A 184 -15.63 11.86 17.04
CA ARG A 184 -17.03 11.87 16.56
C ARG A 184 -17.53 10.47 16.22
N THR A 185 -16.77 9.71 15.43
CA THR A 185 -17.14 8.34 15.06
C THR A 185 -17.14 7.39 16.25
N THR A 186 -16.20 7.52 17.20
CA THR A 186 -16.25 6.69 18.42
C THR A 186 -17.53 6.94 19.20
N SER A 187 -17.85 8.21 19.44
CA SER A 187 -18.95 8.59 20.32
C SER A 187 -20.31 8.30 19.70
N GLU A 188 -20.47 8.57 18.41
CA GLU A 188 -21.72 8.35 17.67
C GLU A 188 -22.06 6.86 17.59
N TYR A 189 -21.07 6.01 17.28
CA TYR A 189 -21.26 4.57 17.05
C TYR A 189 -20.83 3.70 18.24
N LYS A 190 -20.46 4.31 19.38
CA LYS A 190 -19.96 3.64 20.60
C LYS A 190 -18.90 2.58 20.32
N LEU A 191 -17.95 2.89 19.44
CA LEU A 191 -16.88 1.95 19.07
C LEU A 191 -15.91 1.74 20.24
N PRO A 192 -15.36 0.53 20.44
CA PRO A 192 -14.37 0.27 21.48
C PRO A 192 -13.10 1.09 21.22
N GLU A 193 -12.50 1.63 22.28
CA GLU A 193 -11.25 2.39 22.20
C GLU A 193 -10.27 1.92 23.27
N LEU A 194 -9.15 1.38 22.79
CA LEU A 194 -8.07 0.80 23.60
C LEU A 194 -7.56 1.76 24.67
N TYR A 195 -7.42 3.06 24.34
CA TYR A 195 -7.00 4.07 25.30
C TYR A 195 -7.98 4.19 26.48
N ASN A 196 -9.28 4.17 26.21
CA ASN A 196 -10.29 4.32 27.25
C ASN A 196 -10.31 3.10 28.17
N ASP A 197 -10.28 1.90 27.58
CA ASP A 197 -10.26 0.64 28.32
C ASP A 197 -8.99 0.53 29.19
N TYR A 198 -7.82 0.92 28.67
CA TYR A 198 -6.59 1.04 29.46
C TYR A 198 -6.71 2.04 30.61
N ARG A 199 -7.31 3.21 30.37
CA ARG A 199 -7.52 4.21 31.42
C ARG A 199 -8.51 3.75 32.49
N SER A 200 -9.43 2.85 32.15
CA SER A 200 -10.36 2.20 33.08
C SER A 200 -9.73 1.03 33.86
N GLY A 201 -8.48 0.67 33.58
CA GLY A 201 -7.73 -0.35 34.32
C GLY A 201 -7.77 -1.75 33.70
N ASP A 202 -8.25 -1.90 32.46
CA ASP A 202 -8.18 -3.19 31.77
C ASP A 202 -6.73 -3.65 31.61
N LYS A 203 -6.52 -4.96 31.70
CA LYS A 203 -5.21 -5.58 31.53
C LYS A 203 -4.96 -5.89 30.06
N PHE A 204 -3.74 -5.58 29.61
CA PHE A 204 -3.33 -5.82 28.23
C PHE A 204 -2.00 -6.57 28.14
N THR A 205 -1.88 -7.35 27.07
CA THR A 205 -0.63 -7.94 26.61
C THR A 205 -0.34 -7.49 25.19
N ILE A 206 0.93 -7.16 24.90
CA ILE A 206 1.38 -6.72 23.60
C ILE A 206 2.44 -7.68 23.06
N SER A 207 2.19 -8.27 21.90
CA SER A 207 3.17 -9.05 21.15
C SER A 207 3.68 -8.22 19.96
N LEU A 208 4.99 -8.16 19.77
CA LEU A 208 5.65 -7.42 18.69
C LEU A 208 6.30 -8.40 17.72
N ILE A 209 5.85 -8.45 16.46
CA ILE A 209 6.21 -9.51 15.51
C ILE A 209 6.93 -8.90 14.31
N PRO A 210 8.23 -9.22 14.10
CA PRO A 210 8.98 -8.75 12.95
C PRO A 210 8.44 -9.31 11.64
N LEU A 211 8.31 -8.48 10.60
CA LEU A 211 7.87 -8.93 9.27
C LEU A 211 8.76 -10.07 8.73
N LYS A 212 10.08 -9.95 8.95
CA LYS A 212 11.10 -10.90 8.48
C LYS A 212 10.95 -12.32 9.07
N GLU A 213 10.21 -12.48 10.16
CA GLU A 213 9.98 -13.78 10.82
C GLU A 213 8.65 -14.40 10.38
N THR A 214 7.91 -13.74 9.48
CA THR A 214 6.63 -14.21 8.96
C THR A 214 6.78 -14.68 7.51
N PRO A 215 5.85 -15.50 7.00
CA PRO A 215 5.85 -15.88 5.58
C PRO A 215 5.43 -14.73 4.65
N PHE A 216 5.04 -13.58 5.19
CA PHE A 216 4.57 -12.44 4.40
C PHE A 216 5.74 -11.57 3.95
N SER A 217 5.75 -11.21 2.67
CA SER A 217 6.77 -10.31 2.12
C SER A 217 6.40 -8.83 2.27
N ILE A 218 5.11 -8.52 2.48
CA ILE A 218 4.57 -7.17 2.49
C ILE A 218 3.88 -6.90 3.83
N LEU A 219 4.23 -5.78 4.47
CA LEU A 219 3.73 -5.40 5.78
C LEU A 219 2.20 -5.21 5.80
N GLU A 220 1.66 -4.64 4.72
CA GLU A 220 0.23 -4.45 4.53
C GLU A 220 -0.55 -5.77 4.52
N GLU A 221 0.02 -6.81 3.88
CA GLU A 221 -0.58 -8.13 3.80
C GLU A 221 -0.57 -8.80 5.17
N LEU A 222 0.58 -8.81 5.86
CA LEU A 222 0.71 -9.33 7.22
C LEU A 222 -0.33 -8.71 8.17
N GLU A 223 -0.49 -7.38 8.15
CA GLU A 223 -1.48 -6.69 9.00
C GLU A 223 -2.92 -7.15 8.71
N ALA A 224 -3.31 -7.19 7.44
CA ALA A 224 -4.69 -7.52 7.08
C ALA A 224 -5.03 -8.98 7.42
N TYR A 225 -4.10 -9.90 7.13
CA TYR A 225 -4.26 -11.30 7.50
C TYR A 225 -4.29 -11.49 9.02
N ALA A 226 -3.46 -10.77 9.78
CA ALA A 226 -3.50 -10.80 11.23
C ALA A 226 -4.81 -10.21 11.80
N ILE A 227 -5.33 -9.11 11.24
CA ILE A 227 -6.64 -8.57 11.67
C ILE A 227 -7.75 -9.61 11.50
N ALA A 228 -7.76 -10.34 10.38
CA ALA A 228 -8.73 -11.40 10.14
C ALA A 228 -8.51 -12.61 11.09
N ALA A 229 -7.27 -13.06 11.27
CA ALA A 229 -6.90 -14.18 12.12
C ALA A 229 -7.34 -13.98 13.59
N TYR A 230 -7.22 -12.77 14.11
CA TYR A 230 -7.60 -12.44 15.49
C TYR A 230 -9.01 -11.87 15.61
N ASN A 231 -9.81 -11.85 14.53
CA ASN A 231 -11.12 -11.18 14.49
C ASN A 231 -11.05 -9.76 15.09
N ALA A 232 -9.96 -9.05 14.80
CA ALA A 232 -9.62 -7.82 15.50
C ALA A 232 -10.45 -6.61 15.03
N SER A 233 -11.30 -6.74 14.01
CA SER A 233 -12.13 -5.64 13.57
C SER A 233 -13.36 -5.44 14.45
N VAL A 234 -13.88 -4.21 14.49
CA VAL A 234 -15.08 -3.84 15.26
C VAL A 234 -16.30 -4.67 14.90
N GLU A 235 -16.41 -5.13 13.66
CA GLU A 235 -17.48 -6.03 13.19
C GLU A 235 -17.50 -7.37 13.93
N TYR A 236 -16.32 -7.87 14.32
CA TYR A 236 -16.17 -9.13 15.05
C TYR A 236 -15.84 -8.91 16.54
N GLY A 237 -16.06 -7.70 17.07
CA GLY A 237 -15.86 -7.39 18.49
C GLY A 237 -14.44 -6.95 18.87
N GLY A 238 -13.53 -6.74 17.92
CA GLY A 238 -12.21 -6.18 18.17
C GLY A 238 -12.14 -4.64 18.11
N TYR A 239 -10.93 -4.09 18.10
CA TYR A 239 -10.69 -2.63 18.12
C TYR A 239 -10.38 -2.00 16.76
N ASN A 240 -10.04 -2.79 15.74
CA ASN A 240 -9.68 -2.29 14.41
C ASN A 240 -10.92 -1.78 13.68
N ARG A 241 -10.89 -0.53 13.22
CA ARG A 241 -11.98 0.04 12.41
C ARG A 241 -11.94 -0.35 10.94
N THR A 242 -10.84 -0.94 10.49
CA THR A 242 -10.63 -1.40 9.12
C THR A 242 -10.10 -2.82 9.15
N GLU A 243 -10.37 -3.60 8.12
CA GLU A 243 -9.87 -4.97 7.97
C GLU A 243 -8.39 -5.04 7.49
N GLY A 244 -7.68 -3.91 7.51
CA GLY A 244 -6.37 -3.76 6.88
C GLY A 244 -6.46 -3.55 5.36
N ASN A 245 -5.42 -2.93 4.80
CA ASN A 245 -5.36 -2.64 3.36
C ASN A 245 -4.68 -3.81 2.63
N VAL A 246 -5.45 -4.76 2.10
CA VAL A 246 -4.89 -5.77 1.18
C VAL A 246 -4.64 -5.20 -0.23
N HIS A 247 -5.08 -3.96 -0.47
CA HIS A 247 -4.99 -3.22 -1.74
C HIS A 247 -3.58 -2.75 -2.14
N SER A 248 -2.52 -3.25 -1.51
CA SER A 248 -1.17 -2.77 -1.82
C SER A 248 -0.65 -3.27 -3.17
N LYS A 249 -1.19 -4.39 -3.68
CA LYS A 249 -0.83 -4.93 -4.99
C LYS A 249 -1.51 -4.14 -6.11
N VAL A 250 -0.74 -3.69 -7.10
CA VAL A 250 -1.26 -2.99 -8.27
C VAL A 250 -2.11 -3.92 -9.11
N CYS A 251 -3.41 -3.64 -9.16
CA CYS A 251 -4.33 -4.33 -10.05
C CYS A 251 -4.63 -3.46 -11.27
N PHE A 252 -4.25 -3.95 -12.45
CA PHE A 252 -4.71 -3.36 -13.70
C PHE A 252 -6.12 -3.87 -14.04
N ASN A 253 -6.92 -3.04 -14.69
CA ASN A 253 -8.28 -3.41 -15.11
C ASN A 253 -8.31 -4.57 -16.11
N ASN A 254 -7.19 -4.84 -16.77
CA ASN A 254 -7.02 -5.88 -17.78
C ASN A 254 -5.67 -6.58 -17.54
N TYR A 255 -5.63 -7.90 -17.67
CA TYR A 255 -4.38 -8.68 -17.64
C TYR A 255 -3.37 -8.21 -18.70
N ASP A 256 -3.84 -7.80 -19.89
CA ASP A 256 -2.97 -7.26 -20.93
C ASP A 256 -2.34 -5.93 -20.53
N HIS A 257 -3.05 -5.09 -19.76
CA HIS A 257 -2.46 -3.87 -19.20
C HIS A 257 -1.33 -4.22 -18.22
N GLU A 258 -1.47 -5.29 -17.42
CA GLU A 258 -0.40 -5.75 -16.54
C GLU A 258 0.80 -6.28 -17.35
N LYS A 259 0.54 -7.09 -18.38
CA LYS A 259 1.59 -7.57 -19.31
C LYS A 259 2.35 -6.42 -19.94
N VAL A 260 1.64 -5.42 -20.48
CA VAL A 260 2.23 -4.22 -21.07
C VAL A 260 3.06 -3.46 -20.03
N ALA A 261 2.55 -3.28 -18.81
CA ALA A 261 3.29 -2.63 -17.74
C ALA A 261 4.60 -3.36 -17.41
N ASN A 262 4.55 -4.68 -17.23
CA ASN A 262 5.73 -5.50 -16.96
C ASN A 262 6.73 -5.44 -18.12
N PHE A 263 6.24 -5.52 -19.35
CA PHE A 263 7.06 -5.41 -20.56
C PHE A 263 7.81 -4.08 -20.62
N ILE A 264 7.11 -2.95 -20.43
CA ILE A 264 7.73 -1.63 -20.43
C ILE A 264 8.77 -1.52 -19.31
N ILE A 265 8.42 -1.93 -18.07
CA ILE A 265 9.37 -1.90 -16.95
C ILE A 265 10.64 -2.70 -17.28
N ASN A 266 10.50 -3.91 -17.83
CA ASN A 266 11.66 -4.72 -18.19
C ASN A 266 12.56 -4.07 -19.25
N LYS A 267 11.99 -3.27 -20.15
CA LYS A 267 12.74 -2.54 -21.19
C LYS A 267 13.47 -1.31 -20.68
N VAL A 268 12.97 -0.69 -19.60
CA VAL A 268 13.46 0.62 -19.13
C VAL A 268 14.10 0.60 -17.74
N LYS A 269 14.02 -0.53 -17.01
CA LYS A 269 14.44 -0.63 -15.60
C LYS A 269 15.88 -0.20 -15.32
N ASP A 270 16.78 -0.41 -16.28
CA ASP A 270 18.21 -0.14 -16.14
C ASP A 270 18.59 1.26 -16.65
N THR A 271 17.61 2.07 -17.07
CA THR A 271 17.86 3.43 -17.59
C THR A 271 18.04 4.44 -16.45
N GLU A 272 18.92 5.42 -16.65
CA GLU A 272 19.21 6.45 -15.64
C GLU A 272 17.94 7.17 -15.17
N ILE A 273 17.07 7.60 -16.09
CA ILE A 273 15.84 8.31 -15.72
C ILE A 273 14.91 7.46 -14.84
N PHE A 274 14.86 6.15 -15.06
CA PHE A 274 13.99 5.25 -14.32
C PHE A 274 14.44 5.12 -12.85
N THR A 275 15.74 4.97 -12.60
CA THR A 275 16.28 4.87 -11.23
C THR A 275 16.02 6.15 -10.41
N THR A 276 15.91 7.32 -11.05
CA THR A 276 15.62 8.59 -10.36
C THR A 276 14.18 8.75 -9.87
N LEU A 277 13.26 7.82 -10.19
CA LEU A 277 11.82 7.88 -9.86
C LEU A 277 11.55 7.48 -8.40
N THR A 278 12.04 8.30 -7.48
CA THR A 278 12.04 8.03 -6.03
C THR A 278 10.72 8.33 -5.33
N ASN A 279 9.86 9.18 -5.89
CA ASN A 279 8.58 9.59 -5.32
C ASN A 279 7.42 9.54 -6.32
N ASP A 280 6.19 9.60 -5.80
CA ASP A 280 4.98 9.41 -6.60
C ASP A 280 4.79 10.53 -7.65
N LYS A 281 5.20 11.77 -7.35
CA LYS A 281 5.17 12.89 -8.31
C LYS A 281 6.07 12.63 -9.52
N LYS A 282 7.29 12.13 -9.29
CA LYS A 282 8.23 11.77 -10.36
C LYS A 282 7.71 10.61 -11.21
N ARG A 283 7.20 9.54 -10.58
CA ARG A 283 6.64 8.36 -11.29
C ARG A 283 5.44 8.72 -12.15
N MET A 284 4.54 9.55 -11.64
CA MET A 284 3.41 10.07 -12.42
C MET A 284 3.89 10.90 -13.60
N LYS A 285 4.80 11.87 -13.39
CA LYS A 285 5.34 12.70 -14.48
C LYS A 285 6.00 11.84 -15.58
N TYR A 286 6.78 10.83 -15.17
CA TYR A 286 7.40 9.88 -16.09
C TYR A 286 6.36 9.12 -16.89
N THR A 287 5.36 8.54 -16.21
CA THR A 287 4.27 7.79 -16.84
C THR A 287 3.50 8.64 -17.85
N TRP A 288 3.21 9.90 -17.52
CA TRP A 288 2.56 10.84 -18.43
C TRP A 288 3.40 11.13 -19.66
N THR A 289 4.70 11.37 -19.48
CA THR A 289 5.61 11.68 -20.58
C THR A 289 5.81 10.46 -21.47
N LEU A 290 6.04 9.28 -20.88
CA LEU A 290 6.15 8.01 -21.59
C LEU A 290 4.90 7.69 -22.41
N ALA A 291 3.71 7.96 -21.87
CA ALA A 291 2.47 7.77 -22.60
C ALA A 291 2.35 8.68 -23.83
N LEU A 292 2.90 9.89 -23.78
CA LEU A 292 2.97 10.79 -24.94
C LEU A 292 3.99 10.29 -25.96
N GLU A 293 5.20 9.94 -25.52
CA GLU A 293 6.29 9.46 -26.39
C GLU A 293 5.96 8.15 -27.12
N LEU A 294 5.18 7.26 -26.48
CA LEU A 294 4.72 6.02 -27.09
C LEU A 294 3.39 6.19 -27.87
N ALA A 295 2.79 7.38 -27.88
CA ALA A 295 1.47 7.65 -28.43
C ALA A 295 0.38 6.69 -27.89
N LEU A 296 0.37 6.47 -26.57
CA LEU A 296 -0.57 5.55 -25.93
C LEU A 296 -1.98 6.15 -25.84
N PRO A 297 -3.03 5.30 -25.89
CA PRO A 297 -4.40 5.71 -25.61
C PRO A 297 -4.53 6.46 -24.27
N ARG A 298 -5.52 7.36 -24.17
CA ARG A 298 -5.82 8.07 -22.92
C ARG A 298 -6.57 7.14 -21.96
N THR A 299 -5.81 6.33 -21.23
CA THR A 299 -6.33 5.41 -20.20
C THR A 299 -5.85 5.84 -18.81
N PRO A 300 -6.61 6.69 -18.08
CA PRO A 300 -6.21 7.18 -16.75
C PRO A 300 -5.89 6.05 -15.76
N SER A 301 -6.66 4.96 -15.80
CA SER A 301 -6.46 3.77 -14.96
C SER A 301 -5.10 3.12 -15.20
N PHE A 302 -4.69 2.93 -16.46
CA PHE A 302 -3.37 2.41 -16.79
C PHE A 302 -2.26 3.30 -16.23
N ARG A 303 -2.36 4.63 -16.40
CA ARG A 303 -1.32 5.56 -15.94
C ARG A 303 -1.15 5.55 -14.42
N LEU A 304 -2.27 5.57 -13.69
CA LEU A 304 -2.25 5.50 -12.23
C LEU A 304 -1.64 4.18 -11.75
N ASN A 305 -2.04 3.07 -12.34
CA ASN A 305 -1.55 1.74 -11.96
C ASN A 305 -0.10 1.52 -12.40
N PHE A 306 0.32 2.00 -13.57
CA PHE A 306 1.71 1.90 -14.03
C PHE A 306 2.67 2.66 -13.10
N SER A 307 2.31 3.87 -12.66
CA SER A 307 3.09 4.61 -11.67
C SER A 307 3.22 3.85 -10.34
N LYS A 308 2.16 3.17 -9.89
CA LYS A 308 2.23 2.31 -8.71
C LYS A 308 3.09 1.06 -8.98
N LYS A 309 3.04 0.47 -10.18
CA LYS A 309 3.84 -0.71 -10.55
C LYS A 309 5.34 -0.40 -10.54
N ILE A 310 5.74 0.79 -11.00
CA ILE A 310 7.12 1.30 -10.86
C ILE A 310 7.51 1.39 -9.37
N LYS A 311 6.60 1.84 -8.50
CA LYS A 311 6.85 1.92 -7.05
C LYS A 311 7.06 0.55 -6.43
N GLU A 312 6.26 -0.45 -6.80
CA GLU A 312 6.44 -1.85 -6.37
C GLU A 312 7.79 -2.39 -6.85
N PHE A 313 8.09 -2.26 -8.14
CA PHE A 313 9.37 -2.70 -8.71
C PHE A 313 10.57 -2.11 -7.95
N HIS A 314 10.55 -0.80 -7.65
CA HIS A 314 11.60 -0.17 -6.85
C HIS A 314 11.63 -0.59 -5.38
N LYS A 315 10.53 -1.08 -4.80
CA LYS A 315 10.55 -1.63 -3.44
C LYS A 315 11.20 -3.01 -3.46
N ASP A 316 10.84 -3.85 -4.43
CA ASP A 316 11.29 -5.24 -4.52
C ASP A 316 12.78 -5.36 -4.90
N ASN A 317 13.30 -4.36 -5.63
CA ASN A 317 14.70 -4.33 -6.10
C ASN A 317 15.62 -3.41 -5.29
N LYS A 318 15.14 -2.86 -4.16
CA LYS A 318 16.02 -2.25 -3.15
C LYS A 318 16.62 -3.37 -2.29
N LYS A 319 17.59 -4.07 -2.85
CA LYS A 319 18.53 -4.90 -2.08
C LYS A 319 19.75 -4.07 -1.72
#